data_AF-E4TYW6-F1
#
_entry.id   AF-E4TYW6-F1
#
_cell.length_a   1.000
_cell.length_b   1.000
_cell.length_c   1.000
_cell.angle_alpha   90.00
_cell.angle_beta   90.00
_cell.angle_gamma   90.00
#
_symmetry.space_group_name_H-M   'P 1'
#
loop_
_entity.id
_entity.type
_entity.pdbx_description
1 polymer ?
#
loop_
_entity_poly.entity_id
_entity_poly.type
_entity_poly.pdbx_seq_one_letter_code
_entity_poly.pdbx_strand_id
1 'polypeptide(L)'
;MLKKSIYLLLIVCVSVLSAETLWLDEAKKKKCCEAKLGSTPQKELSVKSGSLQENEKLKDLSGSVLYIRDMDGKIEEHNLSGSKITFSPQYKGNYHLFLKRQEVVDGVFNVQLSSHRIYNKEGNLSCSWTKEVRGKTSDSRYLSEPLSQLPFQLMMEKTIHKHHVNCCLYVGDIIPLKVYYKGELLKNVPVVAELESGWVNTLKPNDEGVVMVEIPKSTYEQEKGDKKRSEKLLLSVKYDVNESGLYHGASYQSVRYTMSIPLSFGDTPLEYESKTLAFATVIGVMLVFSLGLYYNRRRKRKTPKEIWFDEE
;
A
#
# COMPACT_ATOMS: atom_id res chain seq x y z
N MET A 1 1.59 29.85 60.87
CA MET A 1 1.52 28.49 60.32
C MET A 1 0.69 28.49 59.04
N LEU A 2 1.11 27.67 58.08
CA LEU A 2 0.87 27.69 56.63
C LEU A 2 -0.53 28.07 56.11
N LYS A 3 -0.57 29.05 55.19
CA LYS A 3 -1.63 29.21 54.18
C LYS A 3 -1.38 28.22 53.04
N LYS A 4 -2.28 27.26 52.83
CA LYS A 4 -2.27 26.36 51.65
C LYS A 4 -3.08 27.00 50.52
N SER A 5 -2.40 27.56 49.53
CA SER A 5 -2.99 27.87 48.23
C SER A 5 -3.17 26.56 47.45
N ILE A 6 -4.42 26.21 47.17
CA ILE A 6 -4.79 25.13 46.27
C ILE A 6 -4.75 25.72 44.86
N TYR A 7 -3.69 25.43 44.10
CA TYR A 7 -3.67 25.65 42.67
C TYR A 7 -4.52 24.57 42.01
N LEU A 8 -5.73 24.95 41.58
CA LEU A 8 -6.57 24.16 40.70
C LEU A 8 -5.89 24.15 39.32
N LEU A 9 -5.10 23.13 39.04
CA LEU A 9 -4.50 22.89 37.73
C LEU A 9 -5.63 22.46 36.79
N LEU A 10 -6.28 23.44 36.15
CA LEU A 10 -7.24 23.22 35.08
C LEU A 10 -6.47 22.68 33.87
N ILE A 11 -6.31 21.36 33.79
CA ILE A 11 -5.83 20.68 32.58
C ILE A 11 -6.98 20.82 31.58
N VAL A 12 -6.95 21.91 30.82
CA VAL A 12 -7.70 22.01 29.57
C VAL A 12 -7.03 21.02 28.63
N CYS A 13 -7.52 19.78 28.64
CA CYS A 13 -7.37 18.87 27.50
C CYS A 13 -8.09 19.55 26.33
N VAL A 14 -7.37 20.43 25.64
CA VAL A 14 -7.67 20.73 24.24
C VAL A 14 -7.46 19.40 23.54
N SER A 15 -8.52 18.62 23.41
CA SER A 15 -8.62 17.56 22.43
C SER A 15 -8.36 18.25 21.09
N VAL A 16 -7.10 18.24 20.68
CA VAL A 16 -6.71 18.49 19.31
C VAL A 16 -7.48 17.41 18.54
N LEU A 17 -8.66 17.76 18.03
CA LEU A 17 -9.34 17.00 17.00
C LEU A 17 -8.36 17.01 15.83
N SER A 18 -7.46 16.03 15.84
CA SER A 18 -6.63 15.71 14.71
C SER A 18 -7.63 15.40 13.61
N ALA A 19 -7.76 16.32 12.63
CA ALA A 19 -8.50 16.07 11.42
C ALA A 19 -8.16 14.65 10.95
N GLU A 20 -9.16 13.78 11.00
CA GLU A 20 -8.96 12.34 10.84
C GLU A 20 -8.47 12.07 9.42
N THR A 21 -7.56 11.12 9.28
CA THR A 21 -7.03 10.71 7.97
C THR A 21 -8.07 9.88 7.25
N LEU A 22 -8.52 10.35 6.09
CA LEU A 22 -9.49 9.65 5.25
C LEU A 22 -8.77 8.80 4.23
N TRP A 23 -9.17 7.53 4.05
CA TRP A 23 -8.54 6.62 3.08
C TRP A 23 -9.50 5.60 2.46
N LEU A 24 -9.14 5.11 1.26
CA LEU A 24 -9.92 4.12 0.50
C LEU A 24 -9.46 2.70 0.80
N ASP A 25 -10.42 1.80 1.07
CA ASP A 25 -10.17 0.37 1.28
C ASP A 25 -10.96 -0.45 0.25
N GLU A 26 -10.27 -1.33 -0.49
CA GLU A 26 -10.91 -2.22 -1.46
C GLU A 26 -11.55 -3.42 -0.75
N ALA A 27 -12.86 -3.58 -0.92
CA ALA A 27 -13.58 -4.73 -0.38
C ALA A 27 -13.23 -5.98 -1.23
N LYS A 28 -12.35 -6.84 -0.71
CA LYS A 28 -12.02 -8.12 -1.36
C LYS A 28 -13.26 -9.02 -1.39
N LYS A 29 -13.88 -9.21 -2.57
CA LYS A 29 -14.89 -10.25 -2.76
C LYS A 29 -14.20 -11.62 -2.69
N LYS A 30 -14.67 -12.50 -1.78
CA LYS A 30 -14.08 -13.81 -1.49
C LYS A 30 -14.14 -14.83 -2.66
N LYS A 31 -14.66 -14.47 -3.82
CA LYS A 31 -14.84 -15.42 -4.94
C LYS A 31 -14.51 -14.77 -6.29
N CYS A 32 -13.23 -14.81 -6.67
CA CYS A 32 -12.79 -14.45 -8.04
C CYS A 32 -13.24 -15.46 -9.12
N CYS A 33 -13.90 -16.57 -8.75
CA CYS A 33 -14.20 -17.67 -9.68
C CYS A 33 -15.70 -17.86 -9.99
N GLU A 34 -16.58 -16.99 -9.50
CA GLU A 34 -18.03 -17.05 -9.79
C GLU A 34 -18.52 -15.87 -10.63
N ALA A 35 -17.62 -15.20 -11.36
CA ALA A 35 -18.03 -14.20 -12.34
C ALA A 35 -18.76 -14.92 -13.50
N LYS A 36 -20.08 -14.71 -13.60
CA LYS A 36 -20.86 -15.17 -14.75
C LYS A 36 -20.28 -14.53 -16.02
N LEU A 37 -20.06 -15.34 -17.04
CA LEU A 37 -19.64 -14.89 -18.36
C LEU A 37 -20.60 -13.78 -18.85
N GLY A 38 -20.12 -12.53 -18.93
CA GLY A 38 -20.91 -11.37 -19.39
C GLY A 38 -21.26 -10.31 -18.33
N SER A 39 -20.96 -10.49 -17.03
CA SER A 39 -21.09 -9.39 -16.06
C SER A 39 -19.84 -8.51 -16.04
N THR A 40 -19.99 -7.19 -16.13
CA THR A 40 -18.88 -6.25 -15.94
C THR A 40 -18.34 -6.35 -14.51
N PRO A 41 -17.01 -6.46 -14.33
CA PRO A 41 -16.43 -6.59 -13.00
C PRO A 41 -16.67 -5.32 -12.20
N GLN A 42 -17.43 -5.42 -11.11
CA GLN A 42 -17.69 -4.32 -10.19
C GLN A 42 -16.75 -4.39 -9.00
N LYS A 43 -15.93 -3.35 -8.84
CA LYS A 43 -15.13 -3.13 -7.64
C LYS A 43 -15.93 -2.32 -6.63
N GLU A 44 -15.92 -2.78 -5.39
CA GLU A 44 -16.53 -2.09 -4.25
C GLU A 44 -15.43 -1.52 -3.36
N LEU A 45 -15.53 -0.23 -3.06
CA LEU A 45 -14.63 0.46 -2.14
C LEU A 45 -15.43 1.00 -0.97
N SER A 46 -14.81 0.94 0.21
CA SER A 46 -15.27 1.64 1.39
C SER A 46 -14.30 2.75 1.75
N VAL A 47 -14.85 3.85 2.26
CA VAL A 47 -14.04 4.94 2.82
C VAL A 47 -13.94 4.74 4.33
N LYS A 48 -12.73 4.86 4.84
CA LYS A 48 -12.42 4.81 6.26
C LYS A 48 -11.83 6.13 6.72
N SER A 49 -12.12 6.49 7.97
CA SER A 49 -11.57 7.66 8.66
C SER A 49 -10.77 7.17 9.86
N GLY A 50 -9.64 7.81 10.13
CA GLY A 50 -8.75 7.47 11.25
C GLY A 50 -7.49 6.73 10.83
N SER A 51 -6.84 6.10 11.81
CA SER A 51 -5.58 5.38 11.67
C SER A 51 -5.80 3.97 11.13
N LEU A 52 -4.74 3.23 10.82
CA LEU A 52 -4.89 1.83 10.39
C LEU A 52 -5.39 0.93 11.53
N GLN A 53 -5.05 1.26 12.77
CA GLN A 53 -5.47 0.48 13.95
C GLN A 53 -6.87 0.87 14.43
N GLU A 54 -7.15 2.18 14.45
CA GLU A 54 -8.39 2.77 14.92
C GLU A 54 -9.04 3.51 13.76
N ASN A 55 -9.86 2.78 13.00
CA ASN A 55 -10.64 3.37 11.91
C ASN A 55 -12.13 3.10 12.06
N GLU A 56 -12.88 4.09 11.61
CA GLU A 56 -14.32 3.97 11.41
C GLU A 56 -14.64 3.98 9.93
N LYS A 57 -15.58 3.12 9.53
CA LYS A 57 -16.11 3.14 8.18
C LYS A 57 -17.13 4.27 8.07
N LEU A 58 -16.88 5.20 7.15
CA LEU A 58 -17.81 6.29 6.87
C LEU A 58 -19.11 5.74 6.29
N LYS A 59 -20.23 6.08 6.93
CA LYS A 59 -21.58 5.69 6.51
C LYS A 59 -22.19 6.67 5.52
N ASP A 60 -21.74 7.92 5.53
CA ASP A 60 -22.22 8.96 4.64
C ASP A 60 -21.05 9.65 3.92
N LEU A 61 -21.11 9.58 2.59
CA LEU A 61 -20.17 10.18 1.65
C LEU A 61 -20.76 11.41 0.95
N SER A 62 -21.93 11.89 1.38
CA SER A 62 -22.54 13.11 0.86
C SER A 62 -21.56 14.28 0.93
N GLY A 63 -21.43 15.02 -0.18
CA GLY A 63 -20.47 16.12 -0.31
C GLY A 63 -19.03 15.69 -0.63
N SER A 64 -18.78 14.39 -0.79
CA SER A 64 -17.49 13.89 -1.27
C SER A 64 -17.49 13.74 -2.80
N VAL A 65 -16.35 14.02 -3.42
CA VAL A 65 -16.14 13.92 -4.87
C VAL A 65 -15.05 12.89 -5.13
N LEU A 66 -15.32 11.96 -6.04
CA LEU A 66 -14.35 10.97 -6.51
C LEU A 66 -13.89 11.32 -7.92
N TYR A 67 -12.59 11.49 -8.10
CA TYR A 67 -11.95 11.60 -9.40
C TYR A 67 -11.31 10.26 -9.76
N ILE A 68 -11.59 9.77 -10.96
CA ILE A 68 -11.00 8.53 -11.47
C ILE A 68 -10.19 8.89 -12.71
N ARG A 69 -8.87 8.69 -12.61
CA ARG A 69 -7.95 8.82 -13.74
C ARG A 69 -7.72 7.44 -14.34
N ASP A 70 -8.09 7.28 -15.60
CA ASP A 70 -7.90 6.05 -16.36
C ASP A 70 -6.47 5.91 -16.92
N MET A 71 -6.22 4.82 -17.64
CA MET A 71 -4.93 4.55 -18.27
C MET A 71 -4.58 5.48 -19.44
N ASP A 72 -5.54 6.17 -20.04
CA ASP A 72 -5.28 7.15 -21.08
C ASP A 72 -5.06 8.55 -20.49
N GLY A 73 -5.38 8.74 -19.20
CA GLY A 73 -5.23 9.99 -18.46
C GLY A 73 -6.52 10.80 -18.43
N LYS A 74 -7.61 10.25 -18.98
CA LYS A 74 -8.93 10.84 -18.88
C LYS A 74 -9.38 10.79 -17.43
N ILE A 75 -9.93 11.91 -16.97
CA ILE A 75 -10.40 12.08 -15.61
C ILE A 75 -11.93 12.08 -15.65
N GLU A 76 -12.54 11.23 -14.85
CA GLU A 76 -13.99 11.20 -14.63
C GLU A 76 -14.29 11.65 -13.21
N GLU A 77 -15.24 12.56 -13.06
CA GLU A 77 -15.67 13.11 -11.78
C GLU A 77 -17.02 12.51 -11.38
N HIS A 78 -17.11 12.02 -10.15
CA HIS A 78 -18.30 11.37 -9.61
C HIS A 78 -18.63 11.97 -8.25
N ASN A 79 -19.78 12.63 -8.14
CA ASN A 79 -20.33 13.07 -6.86
C ASN A 79 -20.85 11.85 -6.10
N LEU A 80 -20.36 11.66 -4.88
CA LEU A 80 -20.73 10.50 -4.06
C LEU A 80 -21.94 10.79 -3.18
N SER A 81 -22.77 9.77 -3.02
CA SER A 81 -23.85 9.72 -2.04
C SER A 81 -23.92 8.32 -1.43
N GLY A 82 -24.39 8.20 -0.19
CA GLY A 82 -24.49 6.93 0.52
C GLY A 82 -23.16 6.46 1.14
N SER A 83 -22.97 5.14 1.28
CA SER A 83 -21.91 4.53 2.13
C SER A 83 -20.85 3.71 1.38
N LYS A 84 -21.02 3.52 0.07
CA LYS A 84 -20.16 2.67 -0.74
C LYS A 84 -19.88 3.32 -2.09
N ILE A 85 -18.68 3.07 -2.59
CA ILE A 85 -18.27 3.47 -3.93
C ILE A 85 -18.23 2.20 -4.79
N THR A 86 -19.04 2.17 -5.83
CA THR A 86 -18.99 1.12 -6.86
C THR A 86 -18.33 1.67 -8.11
N PHE A 87 -17.29 0.99 -8.56
CA PHE A 87 -16.53 1.35 -9.74
C PHE A 87 -16.49 0.17 -10.71
N SER A 88 -16.87 0.42 -11.96
CA SER A 88 -16.87 -0.59 -13.03
C SER A 88 -15.75 -0.27 -14.03
N PRO A 89 -14.52 -0.74 -13.81
CA PRO A 89 -13.42 -0.51 -14.73
C PRO A 89 -13.70 -1.15 -16.10
N GLN A 90 -13.63 -0.36 -17.16
CA GLN A 90 -13.91 -0.83 -18.53
C GLN A 90 -12.83 -1.76 -19.08
N TYR A 91 -11.56 -1.56 -18.69
CA TYR A 91 -10.40 -2.26 -19.25
C TYR A 91 -9.53 -2.87 -18.15
N LYS A 92 -8.73 -3.88 -18.49
CA LYS A 92 -7.71 -4.43 -17.58
C LYS A 92 -6.56 -3.43 -17.48
N GLY A 93 -6.12 -3.11 -16.27
CA GLY A 93 -5.08 -2.10 -16.06
C GLY A 93 -5.16 -1.34 -14.74
N ASN A 94 -4.27 -0.35 -14.58
CA ASN A 94 -4.20 0.52 -13.41
C ASN A 94 -5.15 1.72 -13.53
N TYR A 95 -5.89 1.99 -12.47
CA TYR A 95 -6.73 3.17 -12.30
C TYR A 95 -6.26 3.91 -11.06
N HIS A 96 -6.25 5.24 -11.12
CA HIS A 96 -5.91 6.09 -9.99
C HIS A 96 -7.16 6.80 -9.51
N LEU A 97 -7.53 6.57 -8.26
CA LEU A 97 -8.72 7.13 -7.65
C LEU A 97 -8.29 8.19 -6.65
N PHE A 98 -8.94 9.35 -6.72
CA PHE A 98 -8.73 10.45 -5.80
C PHE A 98 -10.05 10.82 -5.16
N LEU A 99 -10.15 10.62 -3.86
CA LEU A 99 -11.32 11.01 -3.08
C LEU A 99 -11.05 12.37 -2.44
N LYS A 100 -12.00 13.29 -2.54
CA LYS A 100 -11.96 14.62 -1.94
C LYS A 100 -13.19 14.83 -1.07
N ARG A 101 -12.96 15.26 0.17
CA ARG A 101 -13.99 15.67 1.13
C ARG A 101 -13.61 17.02 1.72
N GLN A 102 -14.59 17.88 1.94
CA GLN A 102 -14.39 19.24 2.41
C GLN A 102 -15.41 19.56 3.50
N GLU A 103 -14.94 20.12 4.59
CA GLU A 103 -15.79 20.52 5.72
C GLU A 103 -15.14 21.65 6.50
N VAL A 104 -15.95 22.50 7.14
CA VAL A 104 -15.45 23.53 8.07
C VAL A 104 -15.74 23.04 9.48
N VAL A 105 -14.70 22.93 10.30
CA VAL A 105 -14.78 22.51 11.70
C VAL A 105 -13.98 23.52 12.51
N ASP A 106 -14.61 24.11 13.55
CA ASP A 106 -13.98 25.06 14.47
C ASP A 106 -13.24 26.23 13.78
N GLY A 107 -13.80 26.74 12.67
CA GLY A 107 -13.20 27.85 11.91
C GLY A 107 -11.99 27.45 11.04
N VAL A 108 -11.70 26.15 10.93
CA VAL A 108 -10.70 25.59 10.02
C VAL A 108 -11.40 24.89 8.87
N PHE A 109 -11.03 25.24 7.63
CA PHE A 109 -11.49 24.53 6.44
C PHE A 109 -10.63 23.29 6.21
N ASN A 110 -11.18 22.11 6.52
CA ASN A 110 -10.51 20.84 6.33
C ASN A 110 -10.76 20.32 4.91
N VAL A 111 -9.68 20.13 4.17
CA VAL A 111 -9.68 19.51 2.85
C VAL A 111 -8.99 18.16 2.95
N GLN A 112 -9.79 17.11 3.06
CA GLN A 112 -9.33 15.72 3.18
C GLN A 112 -9.29 15.06 1.81
N LEU A 113 -8.16 14.44 1.51
CA LEU A 113 -7.85 13.83 0.23
C LEU A 113 -7.33 12.40 0.44
N SER A 114 -7.66 11.49 -0.47
CA SER A 114 -7.02 10.18 -0.51
C SER A 114 -6.74 9.77 -1.94
N SER A 115 -5.55 9.25 -2.21
CA SER A 115 -5.16 8.68 -3.50
C SER A 115 -4.96 7.18 -3.37
N HIS A 116 -5.60 6.41 -4.24
CA HIS A 116 -5.46 4.97 -4.25
C HIS A 116 -5.31 4.43 -5.67
N ARG A 117 -4.36 3.52 -5.86
CA ARG A 117 -4.14 2.85 -7.14
C ARG A 117 -4.81 1.48 -7.11
N ILE A 118 -5.69 1.25 -8.07
CA ILE A 118 -6.44 0.00 -8.20
C ILE A 118 -6.07 -0.67 -9.52
N TYR A 119 -5.70 -1.95 -9.45
CA TYR A 119 -5.49 -2.76 -10.64
C TYR A 119 -6.75 -3.58 -10.95
N ASN A 120 -7.31 -3.40 -12.15
CA ASN A 120 -8.36 -4.26 -12.69
C ASN A 120 -7.74 -5.45 -13.43
N LYS A 121 -7.97 -6.67 -12.93
CA LYS A 121 -7.52 -7.92 -13.55
C LYS A 121 -8.52 -8.48 -14.56
N GLU A 122 -9.79 -8.11 -14.43
CA GLU A 122 -10.94 -8.79 -15.04
C GLU A 122 -11.48 -8.07 -16.28
N GLY A 123 -10.90 -6.93 -16.66
CA GLY A 123 -11.32 -6.16 -17.84
C GLY A 123 -10.93 -6.83 -19.16
N ASN A 124 -11.53 -6.34 -20.26
CA ASN A 124 -11.35 -6.92 -21.60
C ASN A 124 -9.87 -6.93 -22.03
N LEU A 125 -9.32 -8.14 -22.24
CA LEU A 125 -7.91 -8.36 -22.55
C LEU A 125 -7.51 -7.84 -23.95
N SER A 126 -8.42 -7.84 -24.93
CA SER A 126 -8.08 -7.46 -26.32
C SER A 126 -7.73 -5.97 -26.44
N CYS A 127 -8.45 -5.11 -25.73
CA CYS A 127 -8.16 -3.68 -25.64
C CYS A 127 -6.94 -3.38 -24.74
N SER A 128 -6.67 -4.23 -23.76
CA SER A 128 -5.52 -4.07 -22.87
C SER A 128 -4.21 -4.54 -23.48
N TRP A 129 -4.19 -5.63 -24.27
CA TRP A 129 -2.98 -6.14 -24.93
C TRP A 129 -2.36 -5.12 -25.90
N THR A 130 -3.19 -4.41 -26.67
CA THR A 130 -2.72 -3.32 -27.55
C THR A 130 -2.17 -2.13 -26.77
N LYS A 131 -2.60 -1.92 -25.52
CA LYS A 131 -2.07 -0.86 -24.64
C LYS A 131 -0.83 -1.33 -23.86
N GLU A 132 -0.77 -2.61 -23.51
CA GLU A 132 0.33 -3.25 -22.78
C GLU A 132 1.58 -3.42 -23.64
N VAL A 133 1.41 -3.88 -24.88
CA VAL A 133 2.48 -3.94 -25.89
C VAL A 133 2.98 -2.55 -26.28
N ARG A 134 2.14 -1.50 -26.17
CA ARG A 134 2.53 -0.10 -26.41
C ARG A 134 3.17 0.59 -25.20
N GLY A 135 3.50 -0.13 -24.12
CA GLY A 135 4.13 0.44 -22.92
C GLY A 135 3.22 1.36 -22.10
N LYS A 136 1.91 1.36 -22.34
CA LYS A 136 0.94 2.18 -21.58
C LYS A 136 0.46 1.53 -20.29
N THR A 137 0.73 0.25 -20.05
CA THR A 137 0.22 -0.46 -18.86
C THR A 137 1.29 -1.02 -17.92
N SER A 138 2.57 -1.07 -18.32
CA SER A 138 3.68 -1.40 -17.42
C SER A 138 4.28 -0.11 -16.86
N ASP A 139 3.89 0.26 -15.64
CA ASP A 139 4.60 1.21 -14.76
C ASP A 139 4.91 2.63 -15.28
N SER A 140 4.45 3.06 -16.45
CA SER A 140 4.98 4.28 -17.09
C SER A 140 4.43 5.60 -16.55
N ARG A 141 3.45 5.60 -15.63
CA ARG A 141 2.76 6.83 -15.19
C ARG A 141 2.94 7.22 -13.72
N TYR A 142 3.95 6.68 -13.04
CA TYR A 142 4.46 7.31 -11.81
C TYR A 142 4.94 8.76 -12.03
N LEU A 143 5.16 9.15 -13.29
CA LEU A 143 5.55 10.49 -13.74
C LEU A 143 4.37 11.34 -14.25
N SER A 144 3.12 10.94 -14.00
CA SER A 144 1.98 11.77 -14.40
C SER A 144 1.96 13.06 -13.60
N GLU A 145 1.62 14.18 -14.25
CA GLU A 145 1.52 15.47 -13.57
C GLU A 145 0.41 15.45 -12.50
N PRO A 146 0.54 16.31 -11.46
CA PRO A 146 -0.52 16.53 -10.48
C PRO A 146 -1.85 16.86 -11.16
N LEU A 147 -2.97 16.31 -10.66
CA LEU A 147 -4.32 16.68 -11.08
C LEU A 147 -4.52 18.19 -10.88
N SER A 148 -4.86 18.94 -11.93
CA SER A 148 -5.19 20.37 -11.78
C SER A 148 -6.43 20.60 -10.92
N GLN A 149 -7.33 19.61 -10.80
CA GLN A 149 -8.54 19.66 -9.99
C GLN A 149 -8.28 19.57 -8.48
N LEU A 150 -7.09 19.08 -8.07
CA LEU A 150 -6.75 18.85 -6.67
C LEU A 150 -5.72 19.87 -6.19
N PRO A 151 -6.06 20.70 -5.17
CA PRO A 151 -5.17 21.76 -4.70
C PRO A 151 -3.95 21.23 -3.94
N PHE A 152 -3.98 19.99 -3.46
CA PHE A 152 -2.90 19.40 -2.66
C PHE A 152 -2.76 17.92 -3.01
N GLN A 153 -1.54 17.46 -3.29
CA GLN A 153 -1.30 16.10 -3.79
C GLN A 153 -0.05 15.47 -3.20
N LEU A 154 -0.21 14.31 -2.55
CA LEU A 154 0.89 13.39 -2.28
C LEU A 154 1.01 12.43 -3.48
N MET A 155 2.17 12.45 -4.14
CA MET A 155 2.43 11.62 -5.31
C MET A 155 3.56 10.65 -5.02
N MET A 156 3.31 9.39 -5.34
CA MET A 156 4.30 8.33 -5.33
C MET A 156 4.98 8.28 -6.69
N GLU A 157 6.30 8.42 -6.71
CA GLU A 157 7.11 8.19 -7.90
C GLU A 157 7.40 6.69 -8.06
N LYS A 158 8.14 6.34 -9.13
CA LYS A 158 8.44 4.94 -9.41
C LYS A 158 9.28 4.39 -8.26
N THR A 159 8.76 3.34 -7.63
CA THR A 159 9.43 2.67 -6.52
C THR A 159 10.79 2.16 -6.94
N ILE A 160 11.78 2.39 -6.07
CA ILE A 160 13.10 1.85 -6.24
C ILE A 160 13.08 0.46 -5.61
N HIS A 161 12.86 -0.54 -6.47
CA HIS A 161 12.87 -1.92 -6.04
C HIS A 161 14.29 -2.36 -5.71
N LYS A 162 14.50 -2.97 -4.55
CA LYS A 162 15.71 -3.77 -4.34
C LYS A 162 15.68 -5.05 -5.17
N HIS A 163 14.48 -5.48 -5.63
CA HIS A 163 14.26 -6.78 -6.26
C HIS A 163 13.35 -6.68 -7.50
N HIS A 164 13.78 -7.18 -8.66
CA HIS A 164 13.21 -6.90 -9.99
C HIS A 164 11.93 -7.68 -10.39
N VAL A 165 11.06 -8.09 -9.46
CA VAL A 165 9.97 -9.03 -9.79
C VAL A 165 8.58 -8.53 -9.33
N ASN A 166 7.83 -7.97 -10.29
CA ASN A 166 6.39 -7.64 -10.28
C ASN A 166 5.93 -6.36 -9.53
N CYS A 167 4.78 -5.81 -9.97
CA CYS A 167 4.10 -4.57 -9.53
C CYS A 167 3.64 -4.53 -8.05
N CYS A 168 4.12 -5.43 -7.21
CA CYS A 168 3.77 -5.49 -5.79
C CYS A 168 4.84 -4.76 -4.97
N LEU A 169 4.43 -4.14 -3.87
CA LEU A 169 5.37 -3.59 -2.90
C LEU A 169 5.82 -4.72 -1.98
N TYR A 170 7.11 -4.75 -1.67
CA TYR A 170 7.68 -5.71 -0.75
C TYR A 170 8.46 -5.04 0.38
N VAL A 171 8.63 -5.79 1.47
CA VAL A 171 9.55 -5.41 2.54
C VAL A 171 10.93 -5.04 1.96
N GLY A 172 11.49 -3.91 2.40
CA GLY A 172 12.77 -3.39 1.94
C GLY A 172 12.73 -2.57 0.65
N ASP A 173 11.58 -2.47 -0.03
CA ASP A 173 11.40 -1.51 -1.13
C ASP A 173 11.43 -0.07 -0.63
N ILE A 174 11.92 0.84 -1.47
CA ILE A 174 11.97 2.28 -1.19
C ILE A 174 10.90 2.98 -2.03
N ILE A 175 10.03 3.72 -1.35
CA ILE A 175 8.96 4.51 -1.93
C ILE A 175 9.37 5.99 -1.96
N PRO A 176 9.73 6.55 -3.13
CA PRO A 176 9.92 7.98 -3.31
C PRO A 176 8.59 8.70 -3.39
N LEU A 177 8.42 9.76 -2.59
CA LEU A 177 7.22 10.58 -2.51
C LEU A 177 7.53 12.05 -2.72
N LYS A 178 6.64 12.76 -3.42
CA LYS A 178 6.67 14.22 -3.58
C LYS A 178 5.32 14.81 -3.18
N VAL A 179 5.36 15.99 -2.56
CA VAL A 179 4.18 16.70 -2.09
C VAL A 179 3.99 17.94 -2.95
N TYR A 180 2.79 18.13 -3.50
CA TYR A 180 2.46 19.26 -4.36
C TYR A 180 1.33 20.10 -3.75
N TYR A 181 1.42 21.42 -3.89
CA TYR A 181 0.36 22.36 -3.57
C TYR A 181 0.14 23.30 -4.75
N LYS A 182 -1.10 23.37 -5.24
CA LYS A 182 -1.51 24.14 -6.44
C LYS A 182 -0.60 23.88 -7.65
N GLY A 183 -0.11 22.63 -7.79
CA GLY A 183 0.78 22.19 -8.86
C GLY A 183 2.28 22.40 -8.60
N GLU A 184 2.65 23.13 -7.55
CA GLU A 184 4.05 23.40 -7.19
C GLU A 184 4.58 22.40 -6.15
N LEU A 185 5.84 22.01 -6.28
CA LEU A 185 6.50 21.08 -5.37
C LEU A 185 6.81 21.74 -4.02
N LEU A 186 6.31 21.16 -2.94
CA LEU A 186 6.63 21.56 -1.57
C LEU A 186 7.82 20.77 -1.04
N LYS A 187 8.91 21.46 -0.73
CA LYS A 187 10.17 20.83 -0.30
C LYS A 187 10.30 20.55 1.19
N ASN A 188 9.43 21.12 2.03
CA ASN A 188 9.61 21.13 3.49
C ASN A 188 8.46 20.46 4.25
N VAL A 189 7.68 19.60 3.59
CA VAL A 189 6.53 18.95 4.21
C VAL A 189 6.87 17.51 4.55
N PRO A 190 6.85 17.10 5.84
CA PRO A 190 7.12 15.73 6.24
C PRO A 190 5.94 14.82 5.92
N VAL A 191 6.23 13.56 5.63
CA VAL A 191 5.22 12.50 5.44
C VAL A 191 5.25 11.57 6.65
N VAL A 192 4.07 11.22 7.15
CA VAL A 192 3.89 10.24 8.21
C VAL A 192 3.56 8.89 7.57
N ALA A 193 4.33 7.87 7.94
CA ALA A 193 4.11 6.49 7.55
C ALA A 193 3.59 5.71 8.75
N GLU A 194 2.48 5.01 8.58
CA GLU A 194 1.86 4.17 9.62
C GLU A 194 1.63 2.75 9.09
N LEU A 195 1.96 1.76 9.91
CA LEU A 195 1.69 0.35 9.62
C LEU A 195 0.50 -0.17 10.44
N GLU A 196 -0.14 -1.22 9.92
CA GLU A 196 -1.19 -1.95 10.64
C GLU A 196 -0.69 -2.53 11.97
N SER A 197 0.59 -2.91 12.05
CA SER A 197 1.26 -3.33 13.28
C SER A 197 1.43 -2.22 14.34
N GLY A 198 1.11 -0.96 14.02
CA GLY A 198 1.18 0.17 14.94
C GLY A 198 2.50 0.94 14.92
N TRP A 199 3.43 0.56 14.04
CA TRP A 199 4.61 1.36 13.79
C TRP A 199 4.24 2.66 13.10
N VAL A 200 4.69 3.79 13.64
CA VAL A 200 4.48 5.13 13.09
C VAL A 200 5.82 5.84 12.99
N ASN A 201 6.09 6.47 11.85
CA ASN A 201 7.31 7.24 11.66
C ASN A 201 7.04 8.51 10.84
N THR A 202 7.73 9.59 11.19
CA THR A 202 7.66 10.87 10.46
C THR A 202 8.95 11.07 9.68
N LEU A 203 8.82 11.13 8.36
CA LEU A 203 9.93 11.18 7.42
C LEU A 203 10.03 12.58 6.82
N LYS A 204 11.23 13.16 6.87
CA LYS A 204 11.51 14.49 6.35
C LYS A 204 11.95 14.40 4.88
N PRO A 205 11.58 15.39 4.05
CA PRO A 205 12.07 15.49 2.68
C PRO A 205 13.56 15.83 2.62
N ASN A 206 14.20 15.44 1.52
CA ASN A 206 15.56 15.84 1.16
C ASN A 206 15.59 17.23 0.48
N ASP A 207 16.77 17.69 0.06
CA ASP A 207 16.96 19.00 -0.59
C ASP A 207 16.20 19.16 -1.94
N GLU A 208 15.88 18.02 -2.56
CA GLU A 208 15.07 17.94 -3.78
C GLU A 208 13.56 17.95 -3.50
N GLY A 209 13.14 17.88 -2.24
CA GLY A 209 11.73 17.79 -1.84
C GLY A 209 11.14 16.39 -1.92
N VAL A 210 11.98 15.35 -1.97
CA VAL A 210 11.59 13.94 -2.03
C VAL A 210 11.66 13.33 -0.65
N VAL A 211 10.58 12.66 -0.23
CA VAL A 211 10.55 11.84 0.98
C VAL A 211 10.74 10.38 0.58
N MET A 212 11.75 9.73 1.16
CA MET A 212 12.03 8.31 0.92
C MET A 212 11.49 7.48 2.08
N VAL A 213 10.59 6.54 1.78
CA VAL A 213 10.04 5.61 2.76
C VAL A 213 10.54 4.21 2.45
N GLU A 214 11.40 3.65 3.31
CA GLU A 214 11.75 2.23 3.23
C GLU A 214 10.70 1.41 3.97
N ILE A 215 10.15 0.38 3.31
CA ILE A 215 9.18 -0.52 3.94
C ILE A 215 9.92 -1.39 4.97
N PRO A 216 9.62 -1.26 6.27
CA PRO A 216 10.39 -1.93 7.30
C PRO A 216 10.10 -3.43 7.32
N LYS A 217 11.09 -4.21 7.77
CA LYS A 217 10.94 -5.65 7.99
C LYS A 217 10.33 -5.91 9.35
N SER A 218 9.12 -6.45 9.40
CA SER A 218 8.53 -6.97 10.64
C SER A 218 9.38 -8.15 11.13
N THR A 219 10.20 -7.93 12.15
CA THR A 219 11.25 -8.89 12.57
C THR A 219 10.76 -9.93 13.58
N TYR A 220 9.53 -9.81 14.10
CA TYR A 220 9.16 -10.43 15.39
C TYR A 220 7.84 -11.20 15.43
N GLU A 221 7.08 -11.31 14.34
CA GLU A 221 5.86 -12.14 14.35
C GLU A 221 6.11 -13.51 13.73
N GLN A 222 5.85 -14.57 14.52
CA GLN A 222 5.88 -15.94 14.04
C GLN A 222 4.81 -16.14 12.96
N GLU A 223 5.25 -16.61 11.78
CA GLU A 223 4.37 -17.02 10.68
C GLU A 223 3.36 -18.07 11.19
N LYS A 224 2.09 -17.67 11.35
CA LYS A 224 1.00 -18.61 11.58
C LYS A 224 0.54 -19.20 10.25
N GLY A 225 1.30 -20.18 9.76
CA GLY A 225 0.98 -21.02 8.59
C GLY A 225 1.45 -20.48 7.23
N ASP A 226 1.33 -21.32 6.19
CA ASP A 226 1.85 -21.13 4.81
C ASP A 226 1.25 -19.97 4.00
N LYS A 227 0.47 -19.07 4.60
CA LYS A 227 -0.15 -17.97 3.86
C LYS A 227 0.82 -16.79 3.78
N LYS A 228 1.15 -16.38 2.55
CA LYS A 228 1.88 -15.13 2.27
C LYS A 228 1.29 -13.99 3.10
N ARG A 229 2.10 -13.42 3.99
CA ARG A 229 1.69 -12.29 4.82
C ARG A 229 1.56 -11.05 3.93
N SER A 230 0.52 -10.28 4.17
CA SER A 230 0.35 -8.96 3.56
C SER A 230 -0.05 -8.00 4.66
N GLU A 231 0.62 -6.87 4.72
CA GLU A 231 0.41 -5.81 5.71
C GLU A 231 0.04 -4.52 5.00
N LYS A 232 -0.76 -3.68 5.66
CA LYS A 232 -1.12 -2.35 5.16
C LYS A 232 -0.15 -1.28 5.66
N LEU A 233 0.13 -0.33 4.77
CA LEU A 233 0.91 0.89 5.04
C LEU A 233 0.03 2.09 4.65
N LEU A 234 -0.13 3.04 5.55
CA LEU A 234 -0.81 4.30 5.29
C LEU A 234 0.21 5.42 5.31
N LEU A 235 0.38 6.06 4.16
CA LEU A 235 1.18 7.27 4.04
C LEU A 235 0.24 8.46 4.16
N SER A 236 0.56 9.43 5.01
CA SER A 236 -0.26 10.63 5.19
C SER A 236 0.59 11.88 5.29
N VAL A 237 0.04 13.00 4.85
CA VAL A 237 0.68 14.30 4.90
C VAL A 237 -0.34 15.36 5.28
N LYS A 238 0.08 16.31 6.11
CA LYS A 238 -0.71 17.45 6.56
C LYS A 238 -0.02 18.74 6.16
N TYR A 239 -0.79 19.71 5.68
CA TYR A 239 -0.29 21.02 5.27
C TYR A 239 -1.31 22.09 5.63
N ASP A 240 -0.90 23.04 6.47
CA ASP A 240 -1.76 24.12 6.97
C ASP A 240 -1.40 25.43 6.25
N VAL A 241 -2.44 26.16 5.84
CA VAL A 241 -2.32 27.45 5.15
C VAL A 241 -3.22 28.47 5.84
N ASN A 242 -2.68 29.67 6.09
CA ASN A 242 -3.44 30.79 6.63
C ASN A 242 -4.19 31.50 5.50
N GLU A 243 -5.29 30.89 5.06
CA GLU A 243 -6.23 31.45 4.09
C GLU A 243 -7.61 31.55 4.76
N SER A 244 -8.25 32.71 4.66
CA SER A 244 -9.60 32.95 5.17
C SER A 244 -10.62 32.98 4.05
N GLY A 245 -11.83 32.49 4.30
CA GLY A 245 -12.90 32.50 3.32
C GLY A 245 -14.25 32.04 3.87
N LEU A 246 -15.17 31.78 2.96
CA LEU A 246 -16.52 31.27 3.24
C LEU A 246 -16.73 29.96 2.47
N TYR A 247 -17.19 28.93 3.16
CA TYR A 247 -17.55 27.64 2.56
C TYR A 247 -18.94 27.22 3.07
N HIS A 248 -19.90 27.05 2.16
CA HIS A 248 -21.31 26.78 2.50
C HIS A 248 -21.89 27.69 3.61
N GLY A 249 -21.50 28.98 3.61
CA GLY A 249 -21.96 29.96 4.60
C GLY A 249 -21.18 29.96 5.93
N ALA A 250 -20.29 29.00 6.17
CA ALA A 250 -19.39 28.99 7.31
C ALA A 250 -18.09 29.72 6.99
N SER A 251 -17.69 30.67 7.85
CA SER A 251 -16.41 31.37 7.72
C SER A 251 -15.27 30.54 8.30
N TYR A 252 -14.11 30.59 7.66
CA TYR A 252 -12.88 29.98 8.17
C TYR A 252 -11.71 30.97 8.10
N GLN A 253 -10.69 30.73 8.93
CA GLN A 253 -9.48 31.57 9.04
C GLN A 253 -8.21 30.85 8.59
N SER A 254 -8.26 29.52 8.48
CA SER A 254 -7.16 28.69 8.02
C SER A 254 -7.70 27.49 7.26
N VAL A 255 -6.88 26.95 6.35
CA VAL A 255 -7.17 25.74 5.58
C VAL A 255 -6.18 24.66 5.98
N ARG A 256 -6.69 23.47 6.30
CA ARG A 256 -5.89 22.28 6.60
C ARG A 256 -6.08 21.26 5.49
N TYR A 257 -5.03 21.02 4.73
CA TYR A 257 -4.98 19.95 3.74
C TYR A 257 -4.44 18.69 4.39
N THR A 258 -5.18 17.58 4.24
CA THR A 258 -4.71 16.25 4.64
C THR A 258 -4.83 15.33 3.44
N MET A 259 -3.74 14.66 3.06
CA MET A 259 -3.77 13.65 2.00
C MET A 259 -3.20 12.33 2.44
N SER A 260 -3.84 11.23 2.05
CA SER A 260 -3.39 9.87 2.37
C SER A 260 -3.21 9.00 1.12
N ILE A 261 -2.34 7.99 1.22
CA ILE A 261 -2.19 6.90 0.26
C ILE A 261 -2.17 5.57 1.04
N PRO A 262 -3.24 4.76 0.96
CA PRO A 262 -3.23 3.41 1.49
C PRO A 262 -2.52 2.47 0.50
N LEU A 263 -1.56 1.74 1.03
CA LEU A 263 -0.73 0.76 0.33
C LEU A 263 -0.83 -0.60 1.01
N SER A 264 -0.43 -1.64 0.29
CA SER A 264 -0.27 -2.99 0.85
C SER A 264 1.02 -3.58 0.31
N PHE A 265 1.76 -4.23 1.18
CA PHE A 265 3.02 -4.90 0.85
C PHE A 265 3.02 -6.32 1.42
N GLY A 266 3.97 -7.13 0.96
CA GLY A 266 4.19 -8.48 1.47
C GLY A 266 5.67 -8.82 1.58
N ASP A 267 5.95 -10.07 1.91
CA ASP A 267 7.33 -10.56 2.02
C ASP A 267 7.98 -10.70 0.65
N THR A 268 9.30 -10.51 0.60
CA THR A 268 10.07 -10.59 -0.64
C THR A 268 10.10 -12.04 -1.16
N PRO A 269 9.90 -12.26 -2.47
CA PRO A 269 9.92 -13.62 -3.03
C PRO A 269 11.31 -14.28 -2.95
N LEU A 270 12.39 -13.48 -2.94
CA LEU A 270 13.77 -13.97 -2.89
C LEU A 270 14.13 -14.63 -1.56
N GLU A 271 13.53 -14.20 -0.44
CA GLU A 271 13.73 -14.88 0.84
C GLU A 271 13.22 -16.33 0.80
N TYR A 272 12.18 -16.60 0.01
CA TYR A 272 11.66 -17.95 -0.19
C TYR A 272 12.53 -18.77 -1.14
N GLU A 273 12.99 -18.19 -2.25
CA GLU A 273 13.89 -18.89 -3.19
C GLU A 273 15.22 -19.29 -2.56
N SER A 274 15.77 -18.47 -1.66
CA SER A 274 16.99 -18.83 -0.95
C SER A 274 16.79 -20.04 -0.02
N LYS A 275 15.66 -20.11 0.69
CA LYS A 275 15.32 -21.24 1.58
C LYS A 275 15.17 -22.55 0.80
N THR A 276 14.47 -22.53 -0.35
CA THR A 276 14.28 -23.72 -1.18
C THR A 276 15.58 -24.19 -1.80
N LEU A 277 16.43 -23.28 -2.27
CA LEU A 277 17.75 -23.61 -2.82
C LEU A 277 18.66 -24.20 -1.75
N ALA A 278 18.68 -23.64 -0.54
CA ALA A 278 19.43 -24.19 0.59
C ALA A 278 18.97 -25.62 0.91
N PHE A 279 17.66 -25.84 1.00
CA PHE A 279 17.09 -27.17 1.24
C PHE A 279 17.43 -28.17 0.12
N ALA A 280 17.30 -27.77 -1.15
CA ALA A 280 17.68 -28.59 -2.29
C ALA A 280 19.17 -28.95 -2.28
N THR A 281 20.02 -28.00 -1.88
CA THR A 281 21.46 -28.23 -1.72
C THR A 281 21.76 -29.26 -0.64
N VAL A 282 21.09 -29.15 0.53
CA VAL A 282 21.22 -30.13 1.61
C VAL A 282 20.78 -31.53 1.16
N ILE A 283 19.64 -31.64 0.48
CA ILE A 283 19.17 -32.92 -0.09
C ILE A 283 20.17 -33.47 -1.10
N GLY A 284 20.69 -32.62 -2.00
CA GLY A 284 21.68 -33.01 -3.00
C GLY A 284 22.95 -33.57 -2.36
N VAL A 285 23.47 -32.90 -1.33
CA VAL A 285 24.62 -33.36 -0.55
C VAL A 285 24.30 -34.71 0.13
N MET A 286 23.16 -34.83 0.81
CA MET A 286 22.76 -36.08 1.47
C MET A 286 22.66 -37.26 0.48
N LEU A 287 22.13 -37.03 -0.73
CA LEU A 287 22.04 -38.05 -1.78
C LEU A 287 23.41 -38.50 -2.27
N VAL A 288 24.32 -37.56 -2.54
CA VAL A 288 25.69 -37.87 -2.98
C VAL A 288 26.44 -38.68 -1.92
N PHE A 289 26.34 -38.30 -0.64
CA PHE A 289 26.94 -39.06 0.46
C PHE A 289 26.33 -40.45 0.60
N SER A 290 25.01 -40.57 0.49
CA SER A 290 24.31 -41.86 0.57
C SER A 290 24.71 -42.81 -0.56
N LEU A 291 24.80 -42.31 -1.80
CA LEU A 291 25.29 -43.04 -2.96
C LEU A 291 26.76 -43.46 -2.80
N GLY A 292 27.61 -42.55 -2.32
CA GLY A 292 29.02 -42.84 -2.04
C GLY A 292 29.20 -43.94 -0.99
N LEU A 293 28.44 -43.88 0.11
CA LEU A 293 28.42 -44.92 1.15
C LEU A 293 27.91 -46.26 0.61
N TYR A 294 26.83 -46.25 -0.18
CA TYR A 294 26.28 -47.44 -0.80
C TYR A 294 27.29 -48.10 -1.76
N TYR A 295 27.92 -47.32 -2.63
CA TYR A 295 28.92 -47.80 -3.58
C TYR A 295 30.15 -48.40 -2.85
N ASN A 296 30.66 -47.70 -1.83
CA ASN A 296 31.77 -48.20 -1.02
C ASN A 296 31.42 -49.51 -0.29
N ARG A 297 30.22 -49.61 0.28
CA ARG A 297 29.72 -50.85 0.89
C ARG A 297 29.62 -51.98 -0.14
N ARG A 298 29.10 -51.71 -1.34
CA ARG A 298 28.99 -52.71 -2.41
C ARG A 298 30.36 -53.21 -2.85
N ARG A 299 31.35 -52.31 -2.98
CA ARG A 299 32.73 -52.69 -3.32
C ARG A 299 33.39 -53.57 -2.25
N LYS A 300 33.05 -53.36 -0.97
CA LYS A 300 33.58 -54.16 0.15
C LYS A 300 32.88 -55.52 0.32
N ARG A 301 31.72 -55.75 -0.31
CA ARG A 301 31.12 -57.09 -0.37
C ARG A 301 31.98 -57.94 -1.30
N LYS A 302 32.85 -58.77 -0.71
CA LYS A 302 33.61 -59.79 -1.45
C LYS A 302 32.60 -60.71 -2.14
N THR A 303 32.83 -61.03 -3.41
CA THR A 303 32.13 -62.13 -4.07
C THR A 303 32.40 -63.41 -3.27
N PRO A 304 31.38 -64.26 -3.05
CA PRO A 304 31.62 -65.55 -2.42
C PRO A 304 32.67 -66.29 -3.25
N LYS A 305 33.80 -66.63 -2.64
CA LYS A 305 34.75 -67.55 -3.25
C LYS A 305 34.14 -68.93 -3.13
N GLU A 306 33.86 -69.56 -4.26
CA GLU A 306 33.57 -70.99 -4.30
C GLU A 306 34.82 -71.72 -3.81
N ILE A 307 34.69 -72.38 -2.65
CA ILE A 307 35.72 -73.27 -2.12
C ILE A 307 35.43 -74.62 -2.75
N TRP A 308 36.28 -75.02 -3.68
CA TRP A 308 36.29 -76.39 -4.19
C TRP A 308 36.96 -77.25 -3.11
N PHE A 309 36.21 -78.20 -2.54
CA PHE A 309 36.76 -79.24 -1.70
C PHE A 309 37.13 -80.40 -2.63
N ASP A 310 38.43 -80.60 -2.87
CA ASP A 310 38.92 -81.87 -3.37
C ASP A 310 38.90 -82.84 -2.19
N GLU A 311 37.94 -83.76 -2.20
CA GLU A 311 37.93 -84.93 -1.31
C GLU A 311 38.89 -85.96 -1.92
N GLU A 312 40.04 -86.20 -1.27
CA GLU A 312 40.92 -87.36 -1.51
C GLU A 312 40.36 -88.64 -0.85
#